data_AF-A0A117Q381-F1
#
_entry.id   AF-A0A117Q381-F1
#
_cell.length_a   1.000
_cell.length_b   1.000
_cell.length_c   1.000
_cell.angle_alpha   90.00
_cell.angle_beta   90.00
_cell.angle_gamma   90.00
#
_symmetry.space_group_name_H-M   'P 1'
#
loop_
_entity.id
_entity.type
_entity.pdbx_description
1 polymer ?
#
loop_
_entity_poly.entity_id
_entity_poly.type
_entity_poly.pdbx_seq_one_letter_code
_entity_poly.pdbx_strand_id
1 'polypeptide(L)'
;MSDNSEHSDRRHEGFHYSEQDVQREVTELEGKSATAARIFDLRRIIGGLFVVYGVIVTITGITDSQAAIDKAQGVNINLWTGIGMLLLGIFFLAWLKLRPAAPRPAPPESSPQD
;
A
#
# COMPACT_ATOMS: atom_id res chain seq x y z
N MET A 1 52.94 13.74 51.55
CA MET A 1 51.72 13.84 50.73
C MET A 1 52.03 13.14 49.41
N SER A 2 51.82 11.83 49.25
CA SER A 2 50.52 11.13 49.14
C SER A 2 49.77 11.51 47.85
N ASP A 3 49.75 10.55 46.93
CA ASP A 3 48.79 10.23 45.85
C ASP A 3 48.07 11.37 45.10
N ASN A 4 48.16 11.36 43.77
CA ASN A 4 47.29 10.46 43.00
C ASN A 4 47.72 10.37 41.53
N SER A 5 48.22 9.19 41.17
CA SER A 5 48.21 8.64 39.81
C SER A 5 46.78 8.51 39.26
N GLU A 6 46.69 8.17 37.97
CA GLU A 6 45.52 7.60 37.27
C GLU A 6 44.76 8.51 36.30
N HIS A 7 45.37 8.62 35.13
CA HIS A 7 44.74 8.26 33.85
C HIS A 7 43.45 7.41 34.01
N SER A 8 42.30 8.04 33.76
CA SER A 8 41.07 7.36 33.35
C SER A 8 40.49 8.09 32.15
N ASP A 9 41.26 8.08 31.07
CA ASP A 9 40.73 8.05 29.73
C ASP A 9 39.97 6.72 29.56
N ARG A 10 38.70 6.69 29.98
CA ARG A 10 37.76 5.60 29.70
C ARG A 10 36.36 6.15 29.51
N ARG A 11 36.14 6.66 28.30
CA ARG A 11 35.08 6.14 27.42
C ARG A 11 33.71 6.05 28.09
N HIS A 12 33.05 7.19 28.26
CA HIS A 12 31.59 7.22 28.19
C HIS A 12 31.19 7.10 26.71
N GLU A 13 31.36 5.90 26.15
CA GLU A 13 30.62 5.44 24.97
C GLU A 13 29.19 5.11 25.42
N GLY A 14 28.49 6.13 25.91
CA GLY A 14 27.04 6.12 25.88
C GLY A 14 26.70 6.27 24.40
N PHE A 15 26.04 5.27 23.83
CA PHE A 15 25.49 5.31 22.49
C PHE A 15 24.60 6.55 22.34
N HIS A 16 25.20 7.67 21.92
CA HIS A 16 24.51 8.92 21.66
C HIS A 16 23.75 8.71 20.34
N TYR A 17 22.53 8.20 20.45
CA TYR A 17 21.52 8.54 19.46
C TYR A 17 21.34 10.05 19.57
N SER A 18 21.95 10.78 18.64
CA SER A 18 21.76 12.22 18.57
C SER A 18 20.30 12.47 18.18
N GLU A 19 19.66 13.49 18.75
CA GLU A 19 18.31 13.88 18.34
C GLU A 19 18.22 14.07 16.81
N GLN A 20 19.33 14.46 16.18
CA GLN A 20 19.46 14.59 14.73
C GLN A 20 19.36 13.25 13.99
N ASP A 21 19.89 12.16 14.56
CA ASP A 21 19.79 10.82 14.00
C ASP A 21 18.35 10.32 14.09
N VAL A 22 17.67 10.60 15.20
CA VAL A 22 16.25 10.31 15.40
C VAL A 22 15.40 11.06 14.38
N GLN A 23 15.64 12.36 14.17
CA GLN A 23 14.90 13.17 13.20
C GLN A 23 15.12 12.71 11.75
N ARG A 24 16.34 12.28 11.41
CA ARG A 24 16.64 11.72 10.08
C ARG A 24 15.94 10.39 9.86
N GLU A 25 15.94 9.51 10.86
CA GLU A 25 15.25 8.23 10.81
C GLU A 25 13.73 8.43 10.66
N VAL A 26 13.13 9.37 11.41
CA VAL A 26 11.70 9.73 11.30
C VAL A 26 11.37 10.23 9.89
N THR A 27 12.15 11.18 9.36
CA THR A 27 11.91 11.73 8.01
C THR A 27 12.02 10.65 6.93
N GLU A 28 12.97 9.72 7.07
CA GLU A 28 13.15 8.60 6.15
C GLU A 28 12.00 7.58 6.25
N LEU A 29 11.52 7.29 7.46
CA LEU A 29 10.38 6.41 7.71
C LEU A 29 9.06 7.03 7.22
N GLU A 30 8.86 8.33 7.40
CA GLU A 30 7.72 9.08 6.86
C GLU A 30 7.73 9.10 5.33
N GLY A 31 8.88 9.33 4.69
CA GLY A 31 9.01 9.28 3.24
C GLY A 31 8.74 7.88 2.65
N LYS A 32 9.27 6.83 3.30
CA LYS A 32 9.02 5.42 2.93
C LYS A 32 7.55 5.03 3.12
N SER A 33 6.94 5.42 4.23
CA SER A 33 5.54 5.10 4.54
C SER A 33 4.57 5.85 3.63
N ALA A 34 4.78 7.15 3.36
CA ALA A 34 3.96 7.92 2.43
C ALA A 34 3.98 7.34 1.00
N THR A 35 5.17 6.90 0.54
CA THR A 35 5.31 6.25 -0.77
C THR A 35 4.64 4.88 -0.80
N ALA A 36 4.81 4.07 0.25
CA ALA A 36 4.16 2.77 0.35
C ALA A 36 2.63 2.90 0.40
N ALA A 37 2.09 3.82 1.22
CA ALA A 37 0.66 4.08 1.34
C ALA A 37 0.02 4.47 0.00
N ARG A 38 0.68 5.33 -0.79
CA ARG A 38 0.22 5.69 -2.15
C ARG A 38 0.09 4.48 -3.09
N ILE A 39 1.07 3.58 -3.09
CA ILE A 39 1.03 2.35 -3.91
C ILE A 39 -0.08 1.41 -3.41
N PHE A 40 -0.34 1.40 -2.10
CA PHE A 40 -1.47 0.68 -1.49
C PHE A 40 -2.84 1.26 -1.86
N ASP A 41 -2.98 2.58 -1.91
CA ASP A 41 -4.24 3.21 -2.32
C ASP A 41 -4.50 3.01 -3.82
N LEU A 42 -3.47 3.14 -4.65
CA LEU A 42 -3.60 3.01 -6.10
C LEU A 42 -4.07 1.61 -6.52
N ARG A 43 -3.48 0.54 -5.97
CA ARG A 43 -3.89 -0.85 -6.31
C ARG A 43 -5.33 -1.14 -5.90
N ARG A 44 -5.80 -0.53 -4.81
CA ARG A 44 -7.17 -0.70 -4.31
C ARG A 44 -8.17 0.04 -5.19
N ILE A 45 -7.85 1.26 -5.60
CA ILE A 45 -8.68 2.06 -6.52
C ILE A 45 -8.77 1.38 -7.89
N ILE A 46 -7.63 1.01 -8.49
CA ILE A 46 -7.59 0.35 -9.80
C ILE A 46 -8.28 -1.02 -9.73
N GLY A 47 -7.99 -1.83 -8.71
CA GLY A 47 -8.61 -3.15 -8.54
C GLY A 47 -10.13 -3.06 -8.37
N GLY A 48 -10.62 -2.13 -7.55
CA GLY A 48 -12.05 -1.88 -7.39
C GLY A 48 -12.72 -1.44 -8.68
N LEU A 49 -12.06 -0.55 -9.44
CA LEU A 49 -12.54 -0.09 -10.74
C LEU A 49 -12.67 -1.24 -11.74
N PHE A 50 -11.67 -2.12 -11.82
CA PHE A 50 -11.70 -3.32 -12.66
C PHE A 50 -12.83 -4.28 -12.28
N VAL A 51 -13.11 -4.46 -11.00
CA VAL A 51 -14.24 -5.30 -10.56
C VAL A 51 -15.57 -4.69 -10.99
N VAL A 52 -15.79 -3.39 -10.74
CA VAL A 52 -17.05 -2.72 -11.10
C VAL A 52 -17.28 -2.76 -12.61
N TYR A 53 -16.31 -2.35 -13.42
CA TYR A 53 -16.43 -2.41 -14.88
C TYR A 53 -16.52 -3.86 -15.39
N GLY A 54 -15.75 -4.79 -14.82
CA GLY A 54 -15.80 -6.20 -15.16
C GLY A 54 -17.19 -6.80 -14.93
N VAL A 55 -17.85 -6.48 -13.83
CA VAL A 55 -19.23 -6.90 -13.56
C VAL A 55 -20.19 -6.33 -14.60
N ILE A 56 -20.13 -5.02 -14.88
CA ILE A 56 -21.00 -4.37 -15.87
C ILE A 56 -20.82 -5.02 -17.24
N VAL A 57 -19.58 -5.14 -17.71
CA VAL A 57 -19.24 -5.72 -19.02
C VAL A 57 -19.64 -7.20 -19.09
N THR A 58 -19.48 -7.96 -18.01
CA THR A 58 -19.93 -9.35 -17.94
C THR A 58 -21.46 -9.44 -18.05
N ILE A 59 -22.21 -8.60 -17.33
CA ILE A 59 -23.69 -8.56 -17.40
C ILE A 59 -24.15 -8.15 -18.80
N THR A 60 -23.52 -7.14 -19.41
CA THR A 60 -23.78 -6.75 -20.80
C THR A 60 -23.48 -7.92 -21.73
N GLY A 61 -22.34 -8.61 -21.58
CA GLY A 61 -22.00 -9.80 -22.36
C GLY A 61 -23.03 -10.92 -22.23
N ILE A 62 -23.50 -11.24 -21.03
CA ILE A 62 -24.53 -12.26 -20.80
C ILE A 62 -25.87 -11.85 -21.42
N THR A 63 -26.28 -10.58 -21.26
CA THR A 63 -27.56 -10.07 -21.77
C THR A 63 -27.59 -9.98 -23.30
N ASP A 64 -26.48 -9.55 -23.90
CA ASP A 64 -26.31 -9.45 -25.35
C ASP A 64 -26.29 -10.84 -26.02
N SER A 65 -25.93 -11.87 -25.24
CA SER A 65 -25.98 -13.26 -25.69
C SER A 65 -27.39 -13.70 -26.10
N GLN A 66 -28.47 -13.22 -25.46
CA GLN A 66 -29.83 -13.67 -25.85
C GLN A 66 -30.37 -13.03 -27.14
N ALA A 67 -29.81 -11.90 -27.57
CA ALA A 67 -30.22 -11.23 -28.82
C ALA A 67 -29.27 -11.52 -30.01
N ALA A 68 -28.03 -11.97 -29.74
CA ALA A 68 -26.97 -12.08 -30.74
C ALA A 68 -26.42 -13.50 -31.01
N ILE A 69 -26.86 -14.54 -30.28
CA ILE A 69 -26.42 -15.94 -30.51
C ILE A 69 -26.67 -16.42 -31.96
N ASP A 70 -27.63 -15.83 -32.69
CA ASP A 70 -27.93 -16.21 -34.07
C ASP A 70 -26.99 -15.59 -35.13
N LYS A 71 -26.12 -14.63 -34.80
CA LYS A 71 -25.31 -13.92 -35.81
C LYS A 71 -23.80 -13.94 -35.65
N ALA A 72 -23.26 -14.37 -34.50
CA ALA A 72 -21.82 -14.17 -34.23
C ALA A 72 -21.13 -15.44 -33.71
N GLN A 73 -20.85 -16.41 -34.59
CA GLN A 73 -19.72 -17.37 -34.50
C GLN A 73 -19.33 -17.88 -33.08
N GLY A 74 -20.28 -18.10 -32.18
CA GLY A 74 -20.12 -18.70 -30.86
C GLY A 74 -19.21 -18.01 -29.82
N VAL A 75 -18.60 -16.84 -30.09
CA VAL A 75 -17.63 -16.22 -29.15
C VAL A 75 -18.06 -14.81 -28.77
N ASN A 76 -18.53 -14.67 -27.53
CA ASN A 76 -18.96 -13.40 -26.96
C ASN A 76 -17.73 -12.64 -26.40
N ILE A 77 -17.23 -11.68 -27.19
CA ILE A 77 -16.04 -10.88 -26.85
C ILE A 77 -16.26 -10.09 -25.56
N ASN A 78 -17.43 -9.46 -25.39
CA ASN A 78 -17.77 -8.73 -24.16
C ASN A 78 -17.79 -9.64 -22.94
N LEU A 79 -18.27 -10.87 -23.06
CA LEU A 79 -18.26 -11.83 -21.96
C LEU A 79 -16.82 -12.20 -21.56
N TRP A 80 -15.95 -12.50 -22.53
CA TRP A 80 -14.57 -12.87 -22.28
C TRP A 80 -13.74 -11.70 -21.70
N THR A 81 -13.89 -10.49 -22.22
CA THR A 81 -13.24 -9.30 -21.63
C THR A 81 -13.80 -8.99 -20.24
N GLY A 82 -15.10 -9.12 -20.03
CA GLY A 82 -15.73 -8.95 -18.72
C GLY A 82 -15.18 -9.92 -17.68
N ILE A 83 -15.13 -11.21 -18.01
CA ILE A 83 -14.56 -12.25 -17.14
C ILE A 83 -13.06 -12.01 -16.89
N GLY A 84 -12.29 -11.64 -17.93
CA GLY A 84 -10.87 -11.32 -17.78
C GLY A 84 -10.63 -10.14 -16.84
N MET A 85 -11.40 -9.05 -16.98
CA MET A 85 -11.35 -7.90 -16.10
C MET A 85 -11.76 -8.24 -14.66
N LEU A 86 -12.77 -9.10 -14.49
CA LEU A 86 -13.25 -9.53 -13.19
C LEU A 86 -12.21 -10.36 -12.45
N LEU A 87 -11.58 -11.34 -13.12
CA LEU A 87 -10.51 -12.15 -12.56
C LEU A 87 -9.31 -11.29 -12.15
N LEU A 88 -8.92 -10.33 -13.00
CA LEU A 88 -7.84 -9.40 -12.71
C LEU A 88 -8.17 -8.49 -11.52
N GLY A 89 -9.40 -7.97 -11.45
CA GLY A 89 -9.88 -7.16 -10.34
C GLY A 89 -9.89 -7.92 -9.01
N ILE A 90 -10.41 -9.16 -9.01
CA ILE A 90 -10.39 -10.05 -7.84
C ILE A 90 -8.96 -10.37 -7.42
N PHE A 91 -8.06 -10.62 -8.37
CA PHE A 91 -6.64 -10.83 -8.09
C PHE A 91 -6.03 -9.64 -7.35
N PHE A 92 -6.28 -8.41 -7.81
CA PHE A 92 -5.80 -7.20 -7.12
C PHE A 92 -6.39 -7.03 -5.72
N LEU A 93 -7.66 -7.38 -5.51
CA LEU A 93 -8.29 -7.35 -4.18
C LEU A 93 -7.73 -8.44 -3.24
N ALA A 94 -7.52 -9.65 -3.75
CA ALA A 94 -6.91 -10.74 -2.99
C ALA A 94 -5.46 -10.40 -2.61
N TRP A 95 -4.73 -9.73 -3.50
CA TRP A 95 -3.38 -9.24 -3.25
C TRP A 95 -3.31 -8.18 -2.13
N LEU A 96 -4.34 -7.32 -2.01
CA LEU A 96 -4.46 -6.38 -0.90
C LEU A 96 -4.59 -7.12 0.45
N LYS A 97 -5.29 -8.25 0.48
CA LYS A 97 -5.42 -9.08 1.68
C LYS A 97 -4.09 -9.77 2.04
N LEU A 98 -3.31 -10.17 1.04
CA LEU A 98 -2.00 -10.83 1.23
C LEU A 98 -0.87 -9.87 1.61
N ARG A 99 -0.96 -8.61 1.20
CA ARG A 99 -0.01 -7.55 1.58
C ARG A 99 -0.81 -6.42 2.20
N PRO A 100 -1.00 -6.37 3.52
CA PRO A 100 -1.62 -5.21 4.16
C PRO A 100 -0.71 -3.98 4.06
N ALA A 101 -1.29 -2.81 3.81
CA ALA A 101 -0.56 -1.55 3.92
C ALA A 101 -0.09 -1.35 5.37
N ALA A 102 1.16 -0.95 5.56
CA ALA A 102 1.69 -0.64 6.88
C ALA A 102 0.78 0.40 7.57
N PRO A 103 0.47 0.25 8.88
CA PRO A 103 -0.39 1.17 9.60
C PRO A 103 0.11 2.63 9.48
N ARG A 104 -0.82 3.56 9.27
CA ARG A 104 -0.56 5.00 9.32
C ARG A 104 -0.08 5.36 10.74
N PRO A 105 1.11 5.96 10.92
CA PRO A 105 1.44 6.55 12.22
C PRO A 105 0.46 7.71 12.49
N ALA A 106 -0.14 7.71 13.69
CA ALA A 106 -1.11 8.71 14.09
C ALA A 106 -0.50 10.13 14.02
N PRO A 107 -1.28 11.17 13.69
CA PRO A 107 -0.77 12.55 13.70
C PRO A 107 -0.24 12.89 15.10
N PRO A 108 0.89 13.60 15.22
CA PRO A 108 1.36 14.05 16.52
C PRO A 108 0.32 14.98 17.13
N GLU A 109 -0.22 14.60 18.28
CA GLU A 109 -1.07 15.49 19.08
C GLU A 109 -0.27 16.74 19.42
N SER A 110 -0.72 17.89 18.93
CA SER A 110 -0.17 19.19 19.30
C SER A 110 -0.47 19.46 20.77
N SER A 111 0.48 19.18 21.64
CA SER A 111 0.44 19.59 23.04
C SER A 111 0.32 21.12 23.12
N PRO A 112 -0.69 21.69 23.79
CA PRO A 112 -0.73 23.11 24.08
C PRO A 112 0.50 23.48 24.93
N GLN A 113 1.33 24.39 24.45
CA GLN A 113 2.39 25.02 25.25
C GLN A 113 1.75 26.09 26.13
N ASP A 114 1.84 25.90 27.45
CA ASP A 114 1.68 26.96 28.47
C ASP A 114 2.99 27.76 28.62
#